data_AF-A0AAE0IZS2-F1
#
_entry.id   AF-A0AAE0IZS2-F1
#
_cell.length_a   1.000
_cell.length_b   1.000
_cell.length_c   1.000
_cell.angle_alpha   90.00
_cell.angle_beta   90.00
_cell.angle_gamma   90.00
#
_symmetry.space_group_name_H-M   'P 1'
#
loop_
_entity.id
_entity.type
_entity.pdbx_description
1 polymer ?
#
loop_
_entity_poly.entity_id
_entity_poly.type
_entity_poly.pdbx_seq_one_letter_code
_entity_poly.pdbx_strand_id
1 'polypeptide(L)'
;MVCLTLAALGILAAVQFSLAQRGAGKCQWAALRMQTDIYIESQTSGEVDPLLTSSSPVYRENYKQRDINTSFLTTPLKIDYTRTFVDQRDCKTYSQLIVANPKNPYIIGTQITYDNTGSAGLKAKIIDVVISRPSTEPQFNATKTLAYVDAEDWSVIVTAKQDSRDLLKMVANSYLDLWSGNGNFELPWGTPCARLEGSEYYTEECQPVSLNGKANTDRRYVVDEGLGAVSVFSKGGSDGTLLDIHEFRLVQGKLRYVHHFTASDAASVV
;
A
#
# COMPACT_ATOMS: atom_id res chain seq x y z
N MET A 1 -82.42 2.39 -25.73
CA MET A 1 -81.79 1.28 -24.99
C MET A 1 -80.29 1.47 -25.04
N VAL A 2 -79.71 1.65 -23.85
CA VAL A 2 -78.28 1.87 -23.60
C VAL A 2 -77.51 0.61 -23.97
N CYS A 3 -76.39 0.73 -24.69
CA CYS A 3 -75.38 -0.33 -24.71
C CYS A 3 -73.99 0.30 -24.49
N LEU A 4 -73.42 -0.09 -23.35
CA LEU A 4 -72.17 0.38 -22.78
C LEU A 4 -70.94 -0.13 -23.56
N THR A 5 -69.96 0.77 -23.63
CA THR A 5 -68.50 0.64 -23.73
C THR A 5 -67.83 -0.73 -23.56
N LEU A 6 -66.75 -0.96 -24.33
CA LEU A 6 -65.44 -1.40 -23.80
C LEU A 6 -64.32 -1.08 -24.80
N ALA A 7 -63.58 0.00 -24.54
CA ALA A 7 -62.31 0.29 -25.19
C ALA A 7 -61.19 -0.37 -24.37
N ALA A 8 -60.52 -1.36 -24.93
CA ALA A 8 -59.37 -2.01 -24.31
C ALA A 8 -58.12 -1.12 -24.52
N LEU A 9 -57.71 -0.40 -23.48
CA LEU A 9 -56.36 0.19 -23.42
C LEU A 9 -55.37 -0.92 -23.09
N GLY A 10 -54.60 -1.35 -24.08
CA GLY A 10 -53.41 -2.16 -23.88
C GLY A 10 -52.29 -1.32 -23.28
N ILE A 11 -52.02 -1.51 -21.98
CA ILE A 11 -50.86 -0.91 -21.33
C ILE A 11 -49.64 -1.76 -21.71
N LEU A 12 -48.83 -1.29 -22.67
CA LEU A 12 -47.47 -1.79 -22.83
C LEU A 12 -46.64 -1.32 -21.62
N ALA A 13 -46.42 -2.21 -20.66
CA ALA A 13 -45.40 -2.03 -19.65
C ALA A 13 -44.03 -2.14 -20.31
N ALA A 14 -43.43 -1.00 -20.67
CA ALA A 14 -42.03 -0.94 -21.04
C ALA A 14 -41.19 -1.29 -19.80
N VAL A 15 -40.70 -2.53 -19.74
CA VAL A 15 -39.68 -2.93 -18.76
C VAL A 15 -38.41 -2.18 -19.15
N GLN A 16 -38.20 -1.01 -18.56
CA GLN A 16 -36.92 -0.33 -18.60
C GLN A 16 -35.95 -1.16 -17.78
N PHE A 17 -35.16 -2.00 -18.45
CA PHE A 17 -33.90 -2.47 -17.89
C PHE A 17 -33.01 -1.24 -17.75
N SER A 18 -33.08 -0.61 -16.58
CA SER A 18 -32.04 0.30 -16.11
C SER A 18 -30.77 -0.53 -15.99
N LEU A 19 -29.98 -0.59 -17.06
CA LEU A 19 -28.55 -0.82 -16.92
C LEU A 19 -28.07 0.34 -16.04
N ALA A 20 -27.97 0.07 -14.74
CA ALA A 20 -27.19 0.90 -13.85
C ALA A 20 -25.80 0.89 -14.44
N GLN A 21 -25.49 1.91 -15.23
CA GLN A 21 -24.17 2.20 -15.71
C GLN A 21 -23.38 2.55 -14.45
N ARG A 22 -22.86 1.52 -13.77
CA ARG A 22 -21.78 1.67 -12.82
C ARG A 22 -20.69 2.33 -13.65
N GLY A 23 -20.59 3.65 -13.59
CA GLY A 23 -19.49 4.36 -14.20
C GLY A 23 -18.24 3.60 -13.78
N ALA A 24 -17.44 3.13 -14.74
CA ALA A 24 -16.22 2.41 -14.46
C ALA A 24 -15.42 3.29 -13.49
N GLY A 25 -15.49 2.97 -12.19
CA GLY A 25 -15.02 3.88 -11.17
C GLY A 25 -13.54 4.04 -11.40
N LYS A 26 -13.04 5.26 -11.56
CA LYS A 26 -11.65 5.49 -12.01
C LYS A 26 -10.59 4.83 -11.10
N CYS A 27 -10.97 4.50 -9.86
CA CYS A 27 -10.18 3.72 -8.90
C CYS A 27 -10.53 2.23 -8.91
N GLN A 28 -10.92 1.68 -10.06
CA GLN A 28 -11.04 0.24 -10.24
C GLN A 28 -9.67 -0.40 -10.09
N TRP A 29 -9.64 -1.63 -9.59
CA TRP A 29 -8.40 -2.38 -9.37
C TRP A 29 -7.47 -2.35 -10.59
N ALA A 30 -8.00 -2.63 -11.78
CA ALA A 30 -7.24 -2.64 -13.02
C ALA A 30 -6.64 -1.27 -13.38
N ALA A 31 -7.37 -0.17 -13.13
CA ALA A 31 -6.89 1.18 -13.42
C ALA A 31 -5.77 1.60 -12.45
N LEU A 32 -5.94 1.32 -11.15
CA LEU A 32 -4.91 1.55 -10.13
C LEU A 32 -3.66 0.69 -10.38
N ARG A 33 -3.86 -0.57 -10.77
CA ARG A 33 -2.76 -1.48 -11.11
C ARG A 33 -1.98 -0.97 -12.32
N MET A 34 -2.66 -0.63 -13.41
CA MET A 34 -2.03 -0.07 -14.61
C MET A 34 -1.21 1.19 -14.31
N GLN A 35 -1.74 2.13 -13.50
CA GLN A 35 -0.97 3.31 -13.10
C GLN A 35 0.24 2.98 -12.23
N THR A 36 0.15 1.94 -11.41
CA THR A 36 1.27 1.48 -10.59
C THR A 36 2.32 0.77 -11.42
N ASP A 37 1.92 0.00 -12.45
CA ASP A 37 2.84 -0.63 -13.39
C ASP A 37 3.65 0.42 -14.15
N ILE A 38 3.04 1.54 -14.56
CA ILE A 38 3.77 2.69 -15.14
C ILE A 38 4.84 3.21 -14.18
N TYR A 39 4.53 3.36 -12.89
CA TYR A 39 5.53 3.77 -11.89
C TYR A 39 6.69 2.75 -11.78
N ILE A 40 6.38 1.46 -11.74
CA ILE A 40 7.38 0.39 -11.63
C ILE A 40 8.27 0.34 -12.89
N GLU A 41 7.68 0.51 -14.08
CA GLU A 41 8.41 0.58 -15.35
C GLU A 41 9.33 1.81 -15.41
N SER A 42 8.87 2.96 -14.91
CA SER A 42 9.73 4.15 -14.76
C SER A 42 10.90 3.90 -13.83
N GLN A 43 10.67 3.28 -12.67
CA GLN A 43 11.76 2.94 -11.73
C GLN A 43 12.73 1.90 -12.32
N THR A 44 12.22 0.96 -13.12
CA THR A 44 13.03 -0.08 -13.76
C THR A 44 13.94 0.53 -14.82
N SER A 45 13.41 1.40 -15.66
CA SER A 45 14.13 2.03 -16.77
C SER A 45 14.98 3.23 -16.37
N GLY A 46 14.65 3.89 -15.26
CA GLY A 46 15.21 5.21 -14.92
C GLY A 46 14.59 6.35 -15.74
N GLU A 47 13.48 6.12 -16.44
CA GLU A 47 12.82 7.10 -17.30
C GLU A 47 11.44 7.45 -16.75
N VAL A 48 11.20 8.72 -16.42
CA VAL A 48 9.94 9.17 -15.83
C VAL A 48 8.85 9.23 -16.90
N ASP A 49 7.81 8.41 -16.76
CA ASP A 49 6.70 8.38 -17.71
C ASP A 49 5.87 9.68 -17.63
N PRO A 50 5.54 10.32 -18.77
CA PRO A 50 4.72 11.54 -18.80
C PRO A 50 3.35 11.43 -18.11
N LEU A 51 2.77 10.24 -18.01
CA LEU A 51 1.51 10.01 -17.31
C LEU A 51 1.64 10.26 -15.81
N LEU A 52 2.79 9.90 -15.21
CA LEU A 52 3.07 10.18 -13.79
C LEU A 52 3.15 11.69 -13.53
N THR A 53 3.65 12.47 -14.49
CA THR A 53 3.86 13.92 -14.34
C THR A 53 2.72 14.77 -14.90
N SER A 54 1.71 14.17 -15.53
CA SER A 54 0.61 14.85 -16.23
C SER A 54 -0.27 15.77 -15.38
N SER A 55 -0.13 15.72 -14.05
CA SER A 55 -0.81 16.54 -13.04
C SER A 55 0.17 17.27 -12.12
N SER A 56 1.47 17.26 -12.42
CA SER A 56 2.53 17.80 -11.57
C SER A 56 2.40 17.31 -10.11
N PRO A 57 2.49 15.98 -9.87
CA PRO A 57 2.27 15.42 -8.55
C PRO A 57 3.25 15.99 -7.52
N VAL A 58 2.83 16.03 -6.26
CA VAL A 58 3.78 16.18 -5.16
C VAL A 58 4.60 14.91 -5.07
N TYR A 59 5.91 15.01 -5.34
CA TYR A 59 6.84 13.89 -5.26
C TYR A 59 7.77 14.06 -4.06
N ARG A 60 7.88 13.03 -3.22
CA ARG A 60 8.70 13.03 -2.01
C ARG A 60 9.53 11.77 -1.91
N GLU A 61 10.79 11.94 -1.54
CA GLU A 61 11.71 10.86 -1.21
C GLU A 61 12.15 11.01 0.22
N ASN A 62 11.95 9.97 1.03
CA ASN A 62 12.21 10.02 2.46
C ASN A 62 11.63 11.31 3.05
N TYR A 63 10.35 11.58 2.73
CA TYR A 63 9.55 12.73 3.17
C TYR A 63 10.06 14.12 2.73
N LYS A 64 11.13 14.20 1.94
CA LYS A 64 11.65 15.45 1.37
C LYS A 64 11.11 15.64 -0.03
N GLN A 65 10.53 16.80 -0.30
CA GLN A 65 10.04 17.14 -1.64
C GLN A 65 11.21 17.20 -2.63
N ARG A 66 11.03 16.55 -3.78
CA ARG A 66 12.00 16.49 -4.88
C ARG A 66 11.30 16.76 -6.21
N ASP A 67 12.06 17.20 -7.22
CA ASP A 67 11.58 17.19 -8.59
C ASP A 67 11.68 15.76 -9.13
N ILE A 68 10.54 15.19 -9.51
CA ILE A 68 10.44 13.82 -10.01
C ILE A 68 11.38 13.55 -11.20
N ASN A 69 11.64 14.55 -12.05
CA ASN A 69 12.48 14.40 -13.26
C ASN A 69 13.99 14.39 -12.98
N THR A 70 14.40 14.64 -11.72
CA THR A 70 15.81 14.57 -11.28
C THR A 70 15.93 13.72 -10.01
N SER A 71 14.95 12.88 -9.77
CA SER A 71 14.77 12.13 -8.53
C SER A 71 15.42 10.74 -8.59
N PHE A 72 15.33 9.97 -7.50
CA PHE A 72 15.70 8.56 -7.47
C PHE A 72 14.97 7.71 -8.51
N LEU A 73 13.81 8.17 -9.00
CA LEU A 73 13.10 7.54 -10.12
C LEU A 73 13.93 7.54 -11.42
N THR A 74 14.91 8.45 -11.56
CA THR A 74 15.83 8.47 -12.72
C THR A 74 17.02 7.53 -12.56
N THR A 75 17.07 6.74 -11.49
CA THR A 75 18.08 5.70 -11.30
C THR A 75 17.51 4.36 -11.76
N PRO A 76 18.04 3.74 -12.84
CA PRO A 76 17.53 2.46 -13.32
C PRO A 76 17.82 1.35 -12.31
N LEU A 77 16.79 0.57 -11.98
CA LEU A 77 16.89 -0.55 -11.04
C LEU A 77 16.51 -1.87 -11.70
N LYS A 78 17.34 -2.89 -11.51
CA LYS A 78 16.91 -4.28 -11.70
C LYS A 78 16.13 -4.69 -10.45
N ILE A 79 14.81 -4.61 -10.52
CA ILE A 79 13.92 -4.99 -9.43
C ILE A 79 13.86 -6.52 -9.35
N ASP A 80 14.17 -7.09 -8.18
CA ASP A 80 14.16 -8.54 -7.95
C ASP A 80 12.84 -9.02 -7.32
N TYR A 81 12.11 -8.13 -6.64
CA TYR A 81 10.79 -8.42 -6.05
C TYR A 81 9.86 -7.23 -6.14
N THR A 82 8.57 -7.50 -6.33
CA THR A 82 7.51 -6.51 -6.29
C THR A 82 6.27 -7.08 -5.63
N ARG A 83 5.72 -6.34 -4.65
CA ARG A 83 4.38 -6.56 -4.11
C ARG A 83 3.62 -5.25 -4.13
N THR A 84 2.35 -5.29 -4.51
CA THR A 84 1.51 -4.08 -4.62
C THR A 84 0.19 -4.27 -3.91
N PHE A 85 -0.22 -3.28 -3.13
CA PHE A 85 -1.56 -3.17 -2.54
C PHE A 85 -2.39 -2.15 -3.33
N VAL A 86 -3.66 -2.46 -3.54
CA VAL A 86 -4.58 -1.64 -4.33
C VAL A 86 -5.79 -1.24 -3.49
N ASP A 87 -5.86 0.05 -3.17
CA ASP A 87 -6.93 0.63 -2.36
C ASP A 87 -7.94 1.38 -3.23
N GLN A 88 -9.00 0.66 -3.61
CA GLN A 88 -10.06 1.20 -4.47
C GLN A 88 -10.90 2.29 -3.80
N ARG A 89 -10.97 2.28 -2.45
CA ARG A 89 -11.82 3.20 -1.68
C ARG A 89 -11.16 4.56 -1.52
N ASP A 90 -9.88 4.58 -1.17
CA ASP A 90 -9.12 5.82 -0.99
C ASP A 90 -8.35 6.23 -2.26
N CYS A 91 -8.48 5.47 -3.35
CA CYS A 91 -7.81 5.71 -4.63
C CYS A 91 -6.29 5.81 -4.47
N LYS A 92 -5.70 4.78 -3.86
CA LYS A 92 -4.27 4.71 -3.59
C LYS A 92 -3.69 3.37 -4.00
N THR A 93 -2.39 3.35 -4.22
CA THR A 93 -1.63 2.11 -4.25
C THR A 93 -0.41 2.21 -3.36
N TYR A 94 0.06 1.05 -2.90
CA TYR A 94 1.34 0.88 -2.25
C TYR A 94 2.13 -0.17 -3.02
N SER A 95 3.43 0.02 -3.20
CA SER A 95 4.32 -1.02 -3.72
C SER A 95 5.58 -1.16 -2.88
N GLN A 96 5.92 -2.39 -2.52
CA GLN A 96 7.22 -2.78 -2.01
C GLN A 96 8.07 -3.28 -3.18
N LEU A 97 9.25 -2.69 -3.36
CA LEU A 97 10.26 -3.12 -4.33
C LEU A 97 11.51 -3.54 -3.57
N ILE A 98 12.11 -4.67 -3.94
CA ILE A 98 13.42 -5.09 -3.42
C ILE A 98 14.40 -5.20 -4.58
N VAL A 99 15.56 -4.61 -4.38
CA VAL A 99 16.73 -4.71 -5.26
C VAL A 99 17.85 -5.37 -4.46
N ALA A 100 18.19 -6.60 -4.80
CA ALA A 100 19.21 -7.41 -4.14
C ALA A 100 20.58 -7.31 -4.83
N ASN A 101 20.82 -6.22 -5.58
CA ASN A 101 22.12 -5.92 -6.17
C ASN A 101 23.17 -5.68 -5.08
N PRO A 102 24.31 -6.40 -5.06
CA PRO A 102 25.29 -6.28 -3.98
C PRO A 102 25.99 -4.91 -3.92
N LYS A 103 26.02 -4.15 -5.02
CA LYS A 103 26.62 -2.81 -5.06
C LYS A 103 25.64 -1.73 -4.60
N ASN A 104 24.40 -1.83 -5.06
CA ASN A 104 23.36 -0.84 -4.83
C ASN A 104 22.05 -1.55 -4.42
N PRO A 105 21.98 -2.10 -3.18
CA PRO A 105 20.78 -2.77 -2.71
C PRO A 105 19.77 -1.76 -2.14
N TYR A 106 18.48 -2.03 -2.35
CA TYR A 106 17.39 -1.19 -1.85
C TYR A 106 16.19 -2.01 -1.40
N ILE A 107 15.50 -1.53 -0.38
CA ILE A 107 14.10 -1.88 -0.08
C ILE A 107 13.32 -0.58 -0.16
N ILE A 108 12.35 -0.52 -1.07
CA ILE A 108 11.64 0.71 -1.42
C ILE A 108 10.16 0.49 -1.17
N GLY A 109 9.55 1.39 -0.42
CA GLY A 109 8.10 1.45 -0.29
C GLY A 109 7.57 2.72 -0.94
N THR A 110 6.64 2.56 -1.88
CA THR A 110 6.04 3.70 -2.58
C THR A 110 4.54 3.72 -2.39
N GLN A 111 4.00 4.83 -1.88
CA GLN A 111 2.57 5.10 -1.84
C GLN A 111 2.21 6.14 -2.91
N ILE A 112 1.26 5.82 -3.78
CA ILE A 112 0.72 6.76 -4.77
C ILE A 112 -0.73 7.05 -4.40
N THR A 113 -1.06 8.33 -4.24
CA THR A 113 -2.44 8.82 -4.14
C THR A 113 -2.85 9.40 -5.48
N TYR A 114 -4.02 8.99 -5.99
CA TYR A 114 -4.51 9.40 -7.29
C TYR A 114 -5.65 10.41 -7.19
N ASP A 115 -5.72 11.32 -8.14
CA ASP A 115 -6.90 12.14 -8.39
C ASP A 115 -7.86 11.40 -9.32
N ASN A 116 -9.12 11.30 -8.89
CA ASN A 116 -10.21 10.65 -9.61
C ASN A 116 -11.30 11.63 -10.08
N THR A 117 -11.10 12.94 -9.92
CA THR A 117 -12.15 13.93 -10.14
C THR A 117 -12.26 14.37 -11.61
N GLY A 118 -11.16 14.35 -12.38
CA GLY A 118 -11.11 14.82 -13.77
C GLY A 118 -11.57 13.80 -14.84
N SER A 119 -12.03 14.27 -16.00
CA SER A 119 -12.46 13.43 -17.14
C SER A 119 -11.31 12.68 -17.84
N ALA A 120 -10.07 13.10 -17.63
CA ALA A 120 -8.87 12.59 -18.30
C ALA A 120 -8.26 11.32 -17.64
N GLY A 121 -9.08 10.49 -16.99
CA GLY A 121 -8.62 9.28 -16.32
C GLY A 121 -8.03 9.51 -14.93
N LEU A 122 -7.41 8.45 -14.39
CA LEU A 122 -6.75 8.44 -13.08
C LEU A 122 -5.35 9.09 -13.22
N LYS A 123 -5.02 10.05 -12.35
CA LYS A 123 -3.72 10.75 -12.40
C LYS A 123 -3.03 10.74 -11.05
N ALA A 124 -1.70 10.60 -11.03
CA ALA A 124 -0.94 10.69 -9.78
C ALA A 124 -1.05 12.10 -9.18
N LYS A 125 -1.45 12.20 -7.91
CA LYS A 125 -1.54 13.46 -7.16
C LYS A 125 -0.38 13.61 -6.18
N ILE A 126 -0.04 12.53 -5.49
CA ILE A 126 1.05 12.46 -4.52
C ILE A 126 1.77 11.14 -4.73
N ILE A 127 3.10 11.18 -4.81
CA ILE A 127 3.97 10.02 -4.87
C ILE A 127 4.94 10.14 -3.70
N ASP A 128 4.82 9.23 -2.74
CA ASP A 128 5.68 9.15 -1.56
C ASP A 128 6.54 7.92 -1.63
N VAL A 129 7.85 8.11 -1.63
CA VAL A 129 8.84 7.04 -1.71
C VAL A 129 9.66 7.03 -0.42
N VAL A 130 9.76 5.87 0.22
CA VAL A 130 10.74 5.60 1.28
C VAL A 130 11.77 4.63 0.73
N ILE A 131 13.04 5.01 0.82
CA ILE A 131 14.18 4.28 0.27
C ILE A 131 15.07 3.85 1.43
N SER A 132 15.00 2.56 1.77
CA SER A 132 15.88 1.92 2.74
C SER A 132 17.09 1.30 2.04
N ARG A 133 18.27 1.48 2.64
CA ARG A 133 19.57 1.02 2.13
C ARG A 133 20.58 0.93 3.29
N PRO A 134 21.80 0.38 3.10
CA PRO A 134 22.75 0.22 4.20
C PRO A 134 23.09 1.50 4.96
N SER A 135 23.03 2.65 4.29
CA SER A 135 23.30 3.95 4.92
C SER A 135 22.13 4.52 5.74
N THR A 136 20.92 3.97 5.61
CA THR A 136 19.71 4.52 6.23
C THR A 136 19.07 3.58 7.26
N GLU A 137 19.40 2.29 7.23
CA GLU A 137 18.87 1.23 8.10
C GLU A 137 20.02 0.31 8.58
N PRO A 138 20.40 0.34 9.87
CA PRO A 138 21.53 -0.43 10.38
C PRO A 138 21.45 -1.95 10.21
N GLN A 139 20.24 -2.53 10.21
CA GLN A 139 20.04 -3.98 10.07
C GLN A 139 19.87 -4.41 8.60
N PHE A 140 19.94 -3.46 7.67
CA PHE A 140 19.59 -3.65 6.26
C PHE A 140 20.32 -4.82 5.58
N ASN A 141 19.54 -5.70 4.95
CA ASN A 141 20.03 -6.75 4.06
C ASN A 141 18.95 -7.14 3.03
N ALA A 142 19.02 -6.56 1.83
CA ALA A 142 18.04 -6.81 0.77
C ALA A 142 17.95 -8.28 0.34
N THR A 143 19.07 -9.01 0.27
CA THR A 143 19.07 -10.43 -0.13
C THR A 143 18.37 -11.30 0.90
N LYS A 144 18.59 -11.02 2.20
CA LYS A 144 17.92 -11.73 3.29
C LYS A 144 16.43 -11.41 3.31
N THR A 145 16.04 -10.15 3.18
CA THR A 145 14.63 -9.73 3.05
C THR A 145 13.96 -10.41 1.86
N LEU A 146 14.61 -10.42 0.69
CA LEU A 146 14.12 -11.10 -0.52
C LEU A 146 13.81 -12.58 -0.25
N ALA A 147 14.75 -13.31 0.34
CA ALA A 147 14.57 -14.73 0.65
C ALA A 147 13.38 -15.00 1.57
N TYR A 148 13.08 -14.10 2.51
CA TYR A 148 11.91 -14.23 3.38
C TYR A 148 10.61 -13.90 2.66
N VAL A 149 10.53 -12.78 1.94
CA VAL A 149 9.29 -12.40 1.26
C VAL A 149 8.91 -13.36 0.12
N ASP A 150 9.89 -14.00 -0.52
CA ASP A 150 9.66 -15.05 -1.52
C ASP A 150 9.10 -16.35 -0.92
N ALA A 151 9.38 -16.61 0.36
CA ALA A 151 8.88 -17.79 1.07
C ALA A 151 7.48 -17.59 1.68
N GLU A 152 6.95 -16.37 1.68
CA GLU A 152 5.67 -16.05 2.29
C GLU A 152 4.49 -16.18 1.33
N ASP A 153 3.34 -16.60 1.86
CA ASP A 153 2.11 -16.69 1.09
C ASP A 153 1.32 -15.38 1.14
N TRP A 154 1.50 -14.56 0.11
CA TRP A 154 0.76 -13.33 -0.14
C TRP A 154 -0.38 -13.49 -1.17
N SER A 155 -0.88 -14.71 -1.37
CA SER A 155 -1.97 -14.97 -2.31
C SER A 155 -3.24 -14.17 -2.01
N VAL A 156 -4.03 -13.90 -3.06
CA VAL A 156 -5.33 -13.23 -2.95
C VAL A 156 -6.29 -14.11 -2.16
N ILE A 157 -6.95 -13.49 -1.18
CA ILE A 157 -7.99 -14.11 -0.37
C ILE A 157 -9.30 -14.04 -1.15
N VAL A 158 -10.00 -15.18 -1.27
CA VAL A 158 -11.32 -15.22 -1.91
C VAL A 158 -12.30 -14.31 -1.17
N THR A 159 -13.16 -13.60 -1.90
CA THR A 159 -14.04 -12.55 -1.35
C THR A 159 -14.83 -12.96 -0.10
N ALA A 160 -15.31 -14.21 -0.04
CA ALA A 160 -16.06 -14.72 1.12
C ALA A 160 -15.22 -14.88 2.41
N LYS A 161 -13.89 -14.81 2.32
CA LYS A 161 -12.94 -14.93 3.44
C LYS A 161 -12.15 -13.65 3.69
N GLN A 162 -12.37 -12.59 2.91
CA GLN A 162 -11.67 -11.32 3.07
C GLN A 162 -12.11 -10.63 4.37
N ASP A 163 -11.14 -10.14 5.12
CA ASP A 163 -11.41 -9.31 6.29
C ASP A 163 -11.91 -7.92 5.87
N SER A 164 -12.69 -7.28 6.73
CA SER A 164 -13.17 -5.94 6.44
C SER A 164 -12.04 -4.91 6.54
N ARG A 165 -12.12 -3.86 5.72
CA ARG A 165 -11.22 -2.70 5.78
C ARG A 165 -11.06 -2.14 7.20
N ASP A 166 -12.18 -2.04 7.92
CA ASP A 166 -12.19 -1.48 9.28
C ASP A 166 -11.44 -2.37 10.26
N LEU A 167 -11.56 -3.69 10.13
CA LEU A 167 -10.77 -4.64 10.91
C LEU A 167 -9.27 -4.54 10.59
N LEU A 168 -8.91 -4.52 9.31
CA LEU A 168 -7.51 -4.37 8.87
C LEU A 168 -6.87 -3.10 9.47
N LYS A 169 -7.55 -1.95 9.35
CA LYS A 169 -7.05 -0.68 9.89
C LYS A 169 -7.02 -0.66 11.41
N MET A 170 -8.02 -1.23 12.08
CA MET A 170 -8.06 -1.32 13.54
C MET A 170 -6.85 -2.11 14.05
N VAL A 171 -6.60 -3.29 13.50
CA VAL A 171 -5.49 -4.15 13.92
C VAL A 171 -4.13 -3.49 13.65
N ALA A 172 -3.95 -2.85 12.48
CA ALA A 172 -2.73 -2.09 12.20
C ALA A 172 -2.51 -0.95 13.20
N ASN A 173 -3.55 -0.20 13.55
CA ASN A 173 -3.43 0.86 14.55
C ASN A 173 -3.07 0.32 15.93
N SER A 174 -3.77 -0.72 16.37
CA SER A 174 -3.51 -1.37 17.65
C SER A 174 -2.08 -1.91 17.72
N TYR A 175 -1.55 -2.45 16.63
CA TYR A 175 -0.16 -2.89 16.55
C TYR A 175 0.81 -1.71 16.72
N LEU A 176 0.62 -0.63 15.96
CA LEU A 176 1.49 0.55 16.03
C LEU A 176 1.41 1.26 17.40
N ASP A 177 0.28 1.14 18.10
CA ASP A 177 0.09 1.70 19.44
C ASP A 177 0.82 0.90 20.54
N LEU A 178 1.14 -0.39 20.30
CA LEU A 178 1.97 -1.17 21.23
C LEU A 178 3.34 -0.51 21.44
N TRP A 179 3.93 0.05 20.38
CA TRP A 179 5.27 0.62 20.42
C TRP A 179 5.46 1.71 21.48
N SER A 180 4.42 2.52 21.74
CA SER A 180 4.47 3.59 22.73
C SER A 180 3.85 3.23 24.07
N GLY A 181 3.62 1.94 24.34
CA GLY A 181 2.96 1.47 25.57
C GLY A 181 1.50 1.91 25.70
N ASN A 182 0.91 2.47 24.64
CA ASN A 182 -0.50 2.90 24.60
C ASN A 182 -1.42 1.81 24.05
N GLY A 183 -0.85 0.70 23.58
CA GLY A 183 -1.61 -0.43 23.07
C GLY A 183 -2.36 -1.11 24.21
N ASN A 184 -3.68 -0.90 24.23
CA ASN A 184 -4.59 -1.48 25.22
C ASN A 184 -5.47 -2.59 24.62
N PHE A 185 -5.09 -3.08 23.43
CA PHE A 185 -5.87 -4.02 22.62
C PHE A 185 -5.14 -5.35 22.49
N GLU A 186 -5.81 -6.44 22.85
CA GLU A 186 -5.33 -7.79 22.59
C GLU A 186 -5.37 -8.03 21.08
N LEU A 187 -4.19 -7.96 20.44
CA LEU A 187 -4.08 -8.18 19.01
C LEU A 187 -4.43 -9.62 18.64
N PRO A 188 -5.10 -9.84 17.51
CA PRO A 188 -5.52 -11.16 17.10
C PRO A 188 -4.36 -11.91 16.44
N TRP A 189 -3.37 -12.36 17.22
CA TRP A 189 -2.23 -13.11 16.71
C TRP A 189 -2.68 -14.40 16.01
N GLY A 190 -2.10 -14.68 14.85
CA GLY A 190 -2.24 -15.96 14.17
C GLY A 190 -1.23 -16.99 14.67
N THR A 191 -1.47 -18.25 14.34
CA THR A 191 -0.51 -19.34 14.55
C THR A 191 -0.42 -20.16 13.26
N PRO A 192 0.65 -20.01 12.46
CA PRO A 192 1.83 -19.17 12.70
C PRO A 192 1.59 -17.67 12.44
N CYS A 193 2.40 -16.83 13.08
CA CYS A 193 2.55 -15.41 12.77
C CYS A 193 4.06 -15.10 12.64
N ALA A 194 4.46 -14.32 11.63
CA ALA A 194 5.86 -13.90 11.51
C ALA A 194 6.03 -12.37 11.38
N ARG A 195 7.12 -11.84 11.97
CA ARG A 195 7.56 -10.45 11.83
C ARG A 195 8.86 -10.40 11.05
N LEU A 196 8.90 -9.60 9.98
CA LEU A 196 10.09 -9.25 9.21
C LEU A 196 10.44 -7.80 9.51
N GLU A 197 11.44 -7.56 10.33
CA GLU A 197 11.83 -6.21 10.76
C GLU A 197 13.31 -5.97 10.51
N GLY A 198 13.63 -4.91 9.78
CA GLY A 198 15.03 -4.56 9.53
C GLY A 198 15.81 -5.66 8.80
N SER A 199 15.15 -6.59 8.09
CA SER A 199 15.73 -7.81 7.48
C SER A 199 15.95 -9.00 8.43
N GLU A 200 15.49 -8.91 9.68
CA GLU A 200 15.41 -10.03 10.62
C GLU A 200 14.02 -10.66 10.61
N TYR A 201 13.96 -12.00 10.69
CA TYR A 201 12.71 -12.77 10.60
C TYR A 201 12.42 -13.53 11.89
N TYR A 202 11.29 -13.22 12.50
CA TYR A 202 10.85 -13.77 13.78
C TYR A 202 9.58 -14.59 13.55
N THR A 203 9.63 -15.89 13.81
CA THR A 203 8.53 -16.84 13.51
C THR A 203 7.67 -17.22 14.71
N GLU A 204 8.14 -16.92 15.92
CA GLU A 204 7.43 -17.26 17.17
C GLU A 204 6.79 -16.02 17.82
N GLU A 205 7.28 -14.82 17.50
CA GLU A 205 6.88 -13.57 18.15
C GLU A 205 6.66 -12.46 17.11
N CYS A 206 5.42 -12.31 16.67
CA CYS A 206 5.01 -11.16 15.87
C CYS A 206 5.02 -9.84 16.65
N GLN A 207 5.18 -9.90 17.97
CA GLN A 207 5.14 -8.72 18.82
C GLN A 207 6.36 -7.81 18.56
N PRO A 208 6.19 -6.48 18.64
CA PRO A 208 7.32 -5.57 18.62
C PRO A 208 8.17 -5.75 19.90
N VAL A 209 9.49 -5.62 19.78
CA VAL A 209 10.45 -5.92 20.87
C VAL A 209 10.58 -4.75 21.87
N SER A 210 10.06 -3.56 21.56
CA SER A 210 10.15 -2.37 22.41
C SER A 210 8.78 -1.71 22.60
N LEU A 211 8.42 -1.46 23.87
CA LEU A 211 7.12 -0.88 24.28
C LEU A 211 7.27 0.51 24.94
N ASN A 212 8.41 1.19 24.75
CA ASN A 212 8.71 2.48 25.38
C ASN A 212 9.17 3.56 24.37
N GLY A 213 8.79 3.41 23.10
CA GLY A 213 9.12 4.38 22.06
C GLY A 213 8.12 5.54 21.98
N LYS A 214 8.36 6.49 21.07
CA LYS A 214 7.36 7.53 20.76
C LYS A 214 6.24 6.96 19.91
N ALA A 215 5.04 7.49 20.07
CA ALA A 215 3.89 7.11 19.26
C ALA A 215 4.21 7.25 17.76
N ASN A 216 3.80 6.26 16.98
CA ASN A 216 3.84 6.34 15.52
C ASN A 216 2.78 7.34 15.05
N THR A 217 3.22 8.48 14.53
CA THR A 217 2.37 9.60 14.10
C THR A 217 2.32 9.71 12.56
N ASP A 218 1.49 10.63 12.03
CA ASP A 218 1.36 10.85 10.57
C ASP A 218 1.08 9.54 9.80
N ARG A 219 0.17 8.72 10.35
CA ARG A 219 -0.20 7.42 9.78
C ARG A 219 -1.00 7.62 8.49
N ARG A 220 -0.48 7.08 7.40
CA ARG A 220 -1.08 7.16 6.06
C ARG A 220 -1.19 5.74 5.51
N TYR A 221 -2.40 5.37 5.12
CA TYR A 221 -2.77 3.98 4.86
C TYR A 221 -3.02 3.72 3.38
N VAL A 222 -2.68 2.50 2.97
CA VAL A 222 -3.25 1.82 1.80
C VAL A 222 -3.78 0.47 2.29
N VAL A 223 -5.07 0.21 2.10
CA VAL A 223 -5.70 -1.04 2.52
C VAL A 223 -6.16 -1.81 1.28
N ASP A 224 -5.82 -3.09 1.23
CA ASP A 224 -6.20 -4.03 0.18
C ASP A 224 -6.89 -5.23 0.81
N GLU A 225 -8.22 -5.23 0.79
CA GLU A 225 -9.04 -6.32 1.31
C GLU A 225 -8.80 -7.63 0.55
N GLY A 226 -8.43 -7.55 -0.74
CA GLY A 226 -8.11 -8.70 -1.58
C GLY A 226 -6.89 -9.48 -1.09
N LEU A 227 -5.88 -8.78 -0.61
CA LEU A 227 -4.70 -9.37 0.02
C LEU A 227 -4.84 -9.56 1.54
N GLY A 228 -5.95 -9.10 2.13
CA GLY A 228 -6.10 -9.01 3.59
C GLY A 228 -5.00 -8.14 4.19
N ALA A 229 -4.60 -7.07 3.51
CA ALA A 229 -3.37 -6.34 3.81
C ALA A 229 -3.61 -4.85 4.06
N VAL A 230 -2.75 -4.25 4.87
CA VAL A 230 -2.67 -2.80 5.06
C VAL A 230 -1.22 -2.38 5.19
N SER A 231 -0.81 -1.39 4.40
CA SER A 231 0.45 -0.68 4.61
C SER A 231 0.18 0.64 5.32
N VAL A 232 1.13 1.04 6.17
CA VAL A 232 1.09 2.28 6.95
C VAL A 232 2.43 2.97 6.82
N PHE A 233 2.43 4.15 6.20
CA PHE A 233 3.53 5.09 6.28
C PHE A 233 3.33 5.92 7.55
N SER A 234 4.37 6.08 8.36
CA SER A 234 4.31 6.87 9.59
C SER A 234 5.65 7.51 9.92
N LYS A 235 5.62 8.45 10.87
CA LYS A 235 6.81 8.88 11.60
C LYS A 235 6.90 8.12 12.91
N GLY A 236 7.96 7.36 13.11
CA GLY A 236 8.18 6.54 14.29
C GLY A 236 9.63 6.54 14.75
N GLY A 237 10.13 5.39 15.20
CA GLY A 237 11.40 5.30 15.92
C GLY A 237 11.38 5.81 17.37
N SER A 238 12.55 5.78 18.02
CA SER A 238 12.70 6.19 19.43
C SER A 238 12.53 7.69 19.66
N ASP A 239 12.81 8.52 18.65
CA ASP A 239 12.68 9.98 18.71
C ASP A 239 11.44 10.53 17.98
N GLY A 240 10.72 9.69 17.22
CA GLY A 240 9.55 10.07 16.43
C GLY A 240 9.88 10.68 15.06
N THR A 241 11.12 10.53 14.59
CA THR A 241 11.60 11.14 13.34
C THR A 241 11.90 10.14 12.23
N LEU A 242 11.99 8.84 12.55
CA LEU A 242 12.24 7.79 11.55
C LEU A 242 11.03 7.65 10.63
N LEU A 243 11.32 7.43 9.35
CA LEU A 243 10.30 7.20 8.34
C LEU A 243 10.06 5.70 8.27
N ASP A 244 8.92 5.30 8.81
CA ASP A 244 8.59 3.90 9.01
C ASP A 244 7.53 3.49 8.00
N ILE A 245 7.74 2.32 7.40
CA ILE A 245 6.71 1.60 6.68
C ILE A 245 6.44 0.31 7.43
N HIS A 246 5.19 0.15 7.84
CA HIS A 246 4.68 -1.12 8.32
C HIS A 246 3.73 -1.73 7.29
N GLU A 247 3.80 -3.04 7.11
CA GLU A 247 2.84 -3.80 6.32
C GLU A 247 2.28 -4.92 7.18
N PHE A 248 0.97 -5.06 7.19
CA PHE A 248 0.27 -6.07 7.96
C PHE A 248 -0.52 -6.95 7.01
N ARG A 249 -0.43 -8.27 7.16
CA ARG A 249 -1.34 -9.23 6.54
C ARG A 249 -2.17 -9.91 7.61
N LEU A 250 -3.48 -9.89 7.41
CA LEU A 250 -4.44 -10.67 8.18
C LEU A 250 -5.05 -11.74 7.28
N VAL A 251 -5.28 -12.91 7.87
CA VAL A 251 -6.03 -13.99 7.24
C VAL A 251 -7.12 -14.42 8.21
N GLN A 252 -8.38 -14.19 7.81
CA GLN A 252 -9.56 -14.52 8.63
C GLN A 252 -9.49 -13.92 10.04
N GLY A 253 -9.13 -12.64 10.10
CA GLY A 253 -9.09 -11.83 11.30
C GLY A 253 -7.85 -12.05 12.17
N LYS A 254 -6.88 -12.87 11.72
CA LYS A 254 -5.65 -13.17 12.45
C LYS A 254 -4.42 -12.60 11.76
N LEU A 255 -3.54 -11.93 12.52
CA LEU A 255 -2.25 -11.46 12.02
C LEU A 255 -1.40 -12.65 11.55
N ARG A 256 -0.97 -12.60 10.29
CA ARG A 256 -0.13 -13.62 9.66
C ARG A 256 1.30 -13.12 9.43
N TYR A 257 1.44 -11.91 8.90
CA TYR A 257 2.72 -11.26 8.62
C TYR A 257 2.71 -9.82 9.09
N VAL A 258 3.82 -9.39 9.67
CA VAL A 258 4.14 -7.99 9.96
C VAL A 258 5.48 -7.66 9.35
N HIS A 259 5.52 -6.77 8.37
CA HIS A 259 6.78 -6.27 7.81
C HIS A 259 7.03 -4.86 8.32
N HIS A 260 8.30 -4.55 8.62
CA HIS A 260 8.75 -3.24 9.04
C HIS A 260 10.11 -2.94 8.43
N PHE A 261 10.23 -1.78 7.80
CA PHE A 261 11.51 -1.23 7.39
C PHE A 261 11.48 0.30 7.50
N THR A 262 12.65 0.88 7.79
CA THR A 262 12.78 2.32 7.98
C THR A 262 13.75 2.93 6.98
N ALA A 263 13.68 4.25 6.85
CA ALA A 263 14.78 5.05 6.34
C ALA A 263 15.03 6.21 7.31
N SER A 264 16.24 6.27 7.88
CA SER A 264 16.65 7.43 8.65
C SER A 264 16.87 8.65 7.75
N ASP A 265 16.60 9.83 8.31
CA ASP A 265 16.76 11.11 7.65
C ASP A 265 18.25 11.57 7.58
N ALA A 266 19.16 10.73 8.10
CA ALA A 266 20.58 11.00 8.19
C ALA A 266 21.17 11.18 6.79
N ALA A 267 21.59 12.41 6.53
CA ALA A 267 22.12 12.90 5.27
C ALA A 267 23.17 11.96 4.67
N SER A 268 22.95 11.54 3.41
CA SER A 268 23.88 11.69 2.27
C SER A 268 23.44 10.74 1.15
N VAL A 269 22.60 11.24 0.24
CA VAL A 269 22.59 10.73 -1.13
C VAL A 269 23.80 11.41 -1.78
N VAL A 270 24.88 10.66 -1.95
CA VAL A 270 25.85 10.96 -3.02
C VAL A 270 25.14 10.69 -4.34
#